data_AF-A0A1C5Q800-F1
#
_entry.id   AF-A0A1C5Q800-F1
#
_cell.length_a   1.000
_cell.length_b   1.000
_cell.length_c   1.000
_cell.angle_alpha   90.00
_cell.angle_beta   90.00
_cell.angle_gamma   90.00
#
_symmetry.space_group_name_H-M   'P 1'
#
loop_
_entity.id
_entity.type
_entity.pdbx_description
1 polymer ?
#
loop_
_entity_poly.entity_id
_entity_poly.type
_entity_poly.pdbx_seq_one_letter_code
_entity_poly.pdbx_strand_id
1 'polypeptide(L)'
;MKLKFIYLTAAMFLITAMTSCNNDEPGIDGGTEKPVITTGAYIINTGNWGANDGSIQWYDIDKGTASSDIYAASNGKGIGDLQDLCVYGSKLYAVSTTSSKIEILDKEGKIIKSMPLTTSDNKPLQPRFATAGDGFVFFTAYDGTVSKLDTLSQEIVSSVNVGDYPEGLSYTKGKIFVNISGYGMGNTVAVVDAKTMTKVEDITVLLNPYTQSIVGSDGFVYIVSNGNYAGSEGLEEEDYIYGTMQRINPDTYQVEELCNASYIANNGDKMYILYSEFHLPERAKCFVYDIKTSKETEFVKFSDIPNPGGIAVDPETEDVYIINQPYGALNDVYVYDKNGNKKSQFEAGQYTTGIRFVTE
;
A
#
# COMPACT_ATOMS: atom_id res chain seq x y z
N MET A 1 56.52 42.71 54.85
CA MET A 1 55.66 43.77 55.42
C MET A 1 54.52 43.99 54.43
N LYS A 2 53.33 43.36 54.61
CA LYS A 2 52.08 43.94 55.17
C LYS A 2 51.61 45.17 54.33
N LEU A 3 50.47 45.24 53.63
CA LEU A 3 49.02 44.90 53.81
C LEU A 3 48.40 44.59 52.41
N LYS A 4 47.44 43.68 52.13
CA LYS A 4 46.03 43.42 52.53
C LYS A 4 44.96 44.51 52.19
N PHE A 5 44.15 44.19 51.17
CA PHE A 5 42.69 44.29 50.96
C PHE A 5 41.91 45.61 51.15
N ILE A 6 40.99 45.92 50.21
CA ILE A 6 39.52 45.98 50.38
C ILE A 6 38.80 46.17 49.00
N TYR A 7 37.62 45.56 48.90
CA TYR A 7 36.63 45.48 47.81
C TYR A 7 35.89 46.80 47.52
N LEU A 8 35.28 46.95 46.33
CA LEU A 8 33.82 46.85 46.07
C LEU A 8 33.46 47.37 44.66
N THR A 9 32.58 46.63 43.99
CA THR A 9 31.92 46.89 42.68
C THR A 9 30.79 47.92 42.75
N ALA A 10 30.63 48.78 41.72
CA ALA A 10 29.32 49.17 41.14
C ALA A 10 29.45 50.02 39.84
N ALA A 11 28.84 49.47 38.78
CA ALA A 11 28.13 50.07 37.63
C ALA A 11 28.56 51.40 36.98
N MET A 12 28.80 51.35 35.65
CA MET A 12 28.51 52.49 34.77
C MET A 12 28.02 51.99 33.39
N PHE A 13 26.84 52.50 32.99
CA PHE A 13 26.22 52.36 31.67
C PHE A 13 27.13 52.92 30.58
N LEU A 14 27.32 52.19 29.48
CA LEU A 14 27.72 52.80 28.21
C LEU A 14 26.86 52.26 27.07
N ILE A 15 26.12 53.19 26.45
CA ILE A 15 25.40 53.03 25.19
C ILE A 15 26.44 53.08 24.06
N THR A 16 26.43 52.09 23.17
CA THR A 16 27.03 52.22 21.84
C THR A 16 26.06 51.68 20.80
N ALA A 17 25.66 52.57 19.91
CA ALA A 17 24.81 52.32 18.76
C ALA A 17 25.48 51.36 17.77
N MET A 18 24.70 50.41 17.25
CA MET A 18 25.12 49.57 16.13
C MET A 18 24.97 50.33 14.82
N THR A 19 26.05 50.39 14.04
CA THR A 19 26.02 50.73 12.61
C THR A 19 26.47 49.49 11.85
N SER A 20 25.54 48.81 11.17
CA SER A 20 25.81 47.68 10.29
C SER A 20 25.91 48.18 8.84
N CYS A 21 27.03 47.89 8.17
CA CYS A 21 27.16 48.01 6.72
C CYS A 21 28.16 46.96 6.20
N ASN A 22 27.57 45.95 5.54
CA ASN A 22 28.00 45.06 4.45
C ASN A 22 29.47 45.03 4.00
N ASN A 23 29.95 43.80 3.75
CA ASN A 23 30.39 43.34 2.42
C ASN A 23 30.39 41.79 2.35
N ASP A 24 29.61 41.28 1.39
CA ASP A 24 29.82 40.09 0.55
C ASP A 24 30.18 38.73 1.18
N GLU A 25 29.15 37.99 1.60
CA GLU A 25 29.16 36.53 1.53
C GLU A 25 28.40 36.10 0.25
N PRO A 26 28.95 35.20 -0.58
CA PRO A 26 28.19 34.64 -1.69
C PRO A 26 27.00 33.90 -1.11
N GLY A 27 25.81 34.35 -1.52
CA GLY A 27 24.53 33.85 -1.03
C GLY A 27 24.49 32.33 -1.05
N ILE A 28 24.00 31.77 0.05
CA ILE A 28 23.51 30.40 0.11
C ILE A 28 22.57 30.23 -1.08
N ASP A 29 23.01 29.44 -2.04
CA ASP A 29 22.21 29.02 -3.18
C ASP A 29 20.90 28.48 -2.61
N GLY A 30 19.80 29.18 -2.92
CA GLY A 30 18.46 28.70 -2.64
C GLY A 30 18.25 27.49 -3.52
N GLY A 31 18.74 26.35 -3.06
CA GLY A 31 18.58 25.08 -3.72
C GLY A 31 17.10 24.85 -3.90
N THR A 32 16.62 25.06 -5.14
CA THR A 32 15.32 24.57 -5.55
C THR A 32 15.36 23.08 -5.32
N GLU A 33 14.62 22.59 -4.31
CA GLU A 33 14.39 21.15 -4.17
C GLU A 33 13.92 20.65 -5.53
N LYS A 34 14.61 19.63 -6.04
CA LYS A 34 14.22 19.03 -7.31
C LYS A 34 12.79 18.52 -7.14
N PRO A 35 11.88 18.80 -8.10
CA PRO A 35 10.53 18.27 -8.02
C PRO A 35 10.61 16.76 -7.99
N VAL A 36 9.87 16.15 -7.06
CA VAL A 36 9.66 14.70 -7.04
C VAL A 36 8.85 14.33 -8.27
N ILE A 37 9.28 13.30 -8.99
CA ILE A 37 8.59 12.81 -10.19
C ILE A 37 8.37 11.31 -10.11
N THR A 38 7.26 10.85 -10.69
CA THR A 38 7.06 9.41 -10.94
C THR A 38 7.87 9.01 -12.17
N THR A 39 8.74 8.00 -12.03
CA THR A 39 9.57 7.48 -13.13
C THR A 39 8.98 6.23 -13.78
N GLY A 40 8.06 5.56 -13.09
CA GLY A 40 7.36 4.39 -13.59
C GLY A 40 6.65 3.63 -12.48
N ALA A 41 6.25 2.40 -12.76
CA ALA A 41 5.60 1.54 -11.79
C ALA A 41 5.91 0.06 -12.01
N TYR A 42 5.93 -0.72 -10.94
CA TYR A 42 5.85 -2.17 -11.04
C TYR A 42 4.40 -2.62 -11.20
N ILE A 43 4.16 -3.49 -12.16
CA ILE A 43 2.87 -4.14 -12.43
C ILE A 43 2.95 -5.56 -11.90
N ILE A 44 2.05 -5.90 -10.99
CA ILE A 44 2.02 -7.17 -10.26
C ILE A 44 0.99 -8.07 -10.91
N ASN A 45 1.45 -9.14 -11.53
CA ASN A 45 0.60 -10.16 -12.15
C ASN A 45 0.69 -11.42 -11.30
N THR A 46 -0.39 -11.77 -10.61
CA THR A 46 -0.37 -12.95 -9.72
C THR A 46 -0.43 -14.25 -10.49
N GLY A 47 -0.83 -14.19 -11.77
CA GLY A 47 -1.05 -15.37 -12.58
C GLY A 47 -2.33 -16.10 -12.18
N ASN A 48 -2.57 -17.24 -12.81
CA ASN A 48 -3.68 -18.11 -12.50
C ASN A 48 -3.34 -18.99 -11.29
N TRP A 49 -4.35 -19.27 -10.47
CA TRP A 49 -4.19 -20.08 -9.26
C TRP A 49 -3.50 -21.43 -9.54
N GLY A 50 -2.31 -21.62 -8.97
CA GLY A 50 -1.53 -22.85 -9.05
C GLY A 50 -0.84 -23.10 -10.39
N ALA A 51 -0.93 -22.16 -11.34
CA ALA A 51 -0.28 -22.28 -12.64
C ALA A 51 1.21 -21.88 -12.61
N ASN A 52 1.68 -21.25 -11.52
CA ASN A 52 3.05 -20.73 -11.37
C ASN A 52 3.46 -19.77 -12.51
N ASP A 53 2.51 -18.98 -13.02
CA ASP A 53 2.67 -18.04 -14.13
C ASP A 53 2.58 -16.57 -13.69
N GLY A 54 2.83 -16.29 -12.40
CA GLY A 54 3.01 -14.94 -11.90
C GLY A 54 4.21 -14.24 -12.56
N SER A 55 4.15 -12.91 -12.65
CA SER A 55 5.20 -12.08 -13.25
C SER A 55 5.22 -10.68 -12.68
N ILE A 56 6.36 -9.99 -12.86
CA ILE A 56 6.51 -8.57 -12.51
C ILE A 56 6.88 -7.84 -13.79
N GLN A 57 6.15 -6.80 -14.16
CA GLN A 57 6.53 -5.93 -15.29
C GLN A 57 6.93 -4.54 -14.77
N TRP A 58 7.80 -3.86 -15.51
CA TRP A 58 8.09 -2.45 -15.33
C TRP A 58 7.28 -1.64 -16.35
N TYR A 59 6.45 -0.74 -15.86
CA TYR A 59 5.78 0.29 -16.66
C TYR A 59 6.65 1.54 -16.71
N ASP A 60 7.09 1.89 -17.92
CA ASP A 60 7.85 3.11 -18.21
C ASP A 60 6.85 4.24 -18.53
N ILE A 61 6.79 5.25 -17.67
CA ILE A 61 5.78 6.31 -17.75
C ILE A 61 5.97 7.21 -18.98
N ASP A 62 7.22 7.44 -19.39
CA ASP A 62 7.54 8.28 -20.56
C ASP A 62 7.19 7.59 -21.86
N LYS A 63 7.40 6.27 -21.93
CA LYS A 63 7.05 5.45 -23.10
C LYS A 63 5.58 5.04 -23.11
N GLY A 64 4.92 5.01 -21.96
CA GLY A 64 3.56 4.53 -21.80
C GLY A 64 3.41 3.03 -22.08
N THR A 65 4.45 2.23 -21.83
CA THR A 65 4.46 0.78 -22.13
C THR A 65 4.99 -0.03 -20.96
N ALA A 66 4.41 -1.22 -20.75
CA ALA A 66 4.95 -2.22 -19.84
C ALA A 66 6.01 -3.10 -20.51
N SER A 67 7.03 -3.50 -19.76
CA SER A 67 8.04 -4.45 -20.19
C SER A 67 7.50 -5.89 -20.24
N SER A 68 8.32 -6.83 -20.71
CA SER A 68 8.15 -8.25 -20.38
C SER A 68 8.40 -8.51 -18.88
N ASP A 69 8.20 -9.74 -18.42
CA ASP A 69 8.51 -10.14 -17.04
C ASP A 69 9.98 -9.88 -16.69
N ILE A 70 10.23 -8.92 -15.79
CA ILE A 70 11.57 -8.53 -15.34
C ILE A 70 12.22 -9.62 -14.49
N TYR A 71 11.41 -10.41 -13.76
CA TYR A 71 11.95 -11.51 -12.96
C TYR A 71 12.47 -12.62 -13.87
N ALA A 72 11.67 -13.07 -14.83
CA ALA A 72 12.11 -14.09 -15.78
C ALA A 72 13.29 -13.62 -16.63
N ALA A 73 13.29 -12.35 -17.08
CA ALA A 73 14.39 -11.78 -17.83
C ALA A 73 15.71 -11.78 -17.03
N SER A 74 15.66 -11.43 -15.75
CA SER A 74 16.85 -11.30 -14.89
C SER A 74 17.34 -12.63 -14.32
N ASN A 75 16.48 -13.66 -14.21
CA ASN A 75 16.79 -14.90 -13.50
C ASN A 75 16.64 -16.18 -14.33
N GLY A 76 16.09 -16.11 -15.55
CA GLY A 76 15.95 -17.25 -16.46
C GLY A 76 14.90 -18.30 -16.04
N LYS A 77 14.00 -17.96 -15.10
CA LYS A 77 12.92 -18.81 -14.58
C LYS A 77 11.74 -17.94 -14.13
N GLY A 78 10.53 -18.50 -14.06
CA GLY A 78 9.35 -17.82 -13.52
C GLY A 78 9.40 -17.65 -11.99
N ILE A 79 8.70 -16.64 -11.48
CA ILE A 79 8.66 -16.34 -10.04
C ILE A 79 7.77 -17.32 -9.27
N GLY A 80 6.84 -17.99 -9.95
CA GLY A 80 5.83 -18.86 -9.34
C GLY A 80 4.52 -18.11 -9.08
N ASP A 81 3.80 -18.50 -8.03
CA ASP A 81 2.49 -17.93 -7.69
C ASP A 81 2.65 -16.65 -6.86
N LEU A 82 3.00 -15.55 -7.54
CA LEU A 82 3.13 -14.20 -6.96
C LEU A 82 1.77 -13.75 -6.38
N GLN A 83 1.80 -13.07 -5.24
CA GLN A 83 0.61 -12.53 -4.57
C GLN A 83 0.70 -11.01 -4.40
N ASP A 84 1.86 -10.54 -3.97
CA ASP A 84 2.09 -9.12 -3.70
C ASP A 84 3.56 -8.75 -3.92
N LEU A 85 3.79 -7.45 -4.09
CA LEU A 85 5.12 -6.85 -4.22
C LEU A 85 5.18 -5.63 -3.31
N CYS A 86 6.07 -5.71 -2.31
CA CYS A 86 6.43 -4.56 -1.50
C CYS A 86 7.70 -3.92 -2.04
N VAL A 87 7.65 -2.62 -2.33
CA VAL A 87 8.79 -1.81 -2.78
C VAL A 87 9.30 -1.04 -1.57
N TYR A 88 10.56 -1.25 -1.16
CA TYR A 88 11.11 -0.55 -0.01
C TYR A 88 12.61 -0.30 -0.16
N GLY A 89 12.99 0.99 -0.08
CA GLY A 89 14.36 1.42 -0.33
C GLY A 89 14.81 1.05 -1.75
N SER A 90 15.93 0.33 -1.85
CA SER A 90 16.51 -0.11 -3.13
C SER A 90 16.13 -1.55 -3.51
N LYS A 91 15.14 -2.16 -2.87
CA LYS A 91 14.80 -3.58 -3.06
C LYS A 91 13.31 -3.78 -3.28
N LEU A 92 13.00 -4.90 -3.92
CA LEU A 92 11.65 -5.44 -4.05
C LEU A 92 11.53 -6.69 -3.18
N TYR A 93 10.37 -6.87 -2.57
CA TYR A 93 10.04 -8.03 -1.75
C TYR A 93 8.81 -8.69 -2.35
N ALA A 94 9.06 -9.71 -3.17
CA ALA A 94 8.02 -10.46 -3.86
C ALA A 94 7.50 -11.57 -2.95
N VAL A 95 6.19 -11.56 -2.71
CA VAL A 95 5.49 -12.52 -1.85
C VAL A 95 4.84 -13.58 -2.73
N SER A 96 5.23 -14.85 -2.62
CA SER A 96 4.63 -15.93 -3.40
C SER A 96 3.88 -16.92 -2.49
N THR A 97 2.55 -16.95 -2.60
CA THR A 97 1.66 -17.68 -1.65
C THR A 97 1.91 -19.18 -1.69
N THR A 98 1.54 -19.85 -2.78
CA THR A 98 1.59 -21.32 -2.91
C THR A 98 2.98 -21.83 -3.27
N SER A 99 3.87 -20.97 -3.78
CA SER A 99 5.30 -21.27 -3.87
C SER A 99 6.04 -21.11 -2.52
N SER A 100 5.34 -20.68 -1.46
CA SER A 100 5.82 -20.61 -0.07
C SER A 100 7.18 -19.95 0.09
N LYS A 101 7.33 -18.73 -0.44
CA LYS A 101 8.60 -18.00 -0.37
C LYS A 101 8.42 -16.48 -0.39
N ILE A 102 9.43 -15.80 0.13
CA ILE A 102 9.72 -14.38 -0.19
C ILE A 102 10.98 -14.34 -1.05
N GLU A 103 10.95 -13.58 -2.14
CA GLU A 103 12.16 -13.24 -2.89
C GLU A 103 12.50 -11.77 -2.72
N ILE A 104 13.72 -11.50 -2.28
CA ILE A 104 14.31 -10.17 -2.23
C ILE A 104 15.02 -9.95 -3.56
N LEU A 105 14.61 -8.92 -4.29
CA LEU A 105 15.12 -8.57 -5.60
C LEU A 105 15.75 -7.17 -5.61
N ASP A 106 16.65 -6.90 -6.55
CA ASP A 106 16.97 -5.52 -6.93
C ASP A 106 15.82 -4.90 -7.75
N LYS A 107 15.94 -3.62 -8.10
CA LYS A 107 14.90 -2.88 -8.85
C LYS A 107 14.70 -3.42 -10.26
N GLU A 108 15.68 -4.14 -10.80
CA GLU A 108 15.67 -4.78 -12.11
C GLU A 108 15.12 -6.22 -12.06
N GLY A 109 14.66 -6.67 -10.88
CA GLY A 109 14.01 -7.98 -10.69
C GLY A 109 14.98 -9.14 -10.51
N LYS A 110 16.29 -8.90 -10.38
CA LYS A 110 17.28 -9.95 -10.13
C LYS A 110 17.25 -10.38 -8.68
N ILE A 111 17.32 -11.70 -8.44
CA ILE A 111 17.33 -12.27 -7.09
C ILE A 111 18.59 -11.84 -6.34
N ILE A 112 18.38 -11.19 -5.19
CA ILE A 112 19.38 -10.95 -4.15
C ILE A 112 19.37 -12.11 -3.16
N LYS A 113 18.18 -12.48 -2.67
CA LYS A 113 17.99 -13.59 -1.73
C LYS A 113 16.64 -14.27 -1.96
N SER A 114 16.64 -15.59 -1.90
CA SER A 114 15.41 -16.41 -1.91
C SER A 114 15.21 -17.01 -0.53
N MET A 115 14.02 -16.83 0.05
CA MET A 115 13.68 -17.30 1.40
C MET A 115 12.46 -18.21 1.33
N PRO A 116 12.65 -19.53 1.23
CA PRO A 116 11.58 -20.49 1.44
C PRO A 116 11.01 -20.33 2.84
N LEU A 117 9.68 -20.37 2.94
CA LEU A 117 8.97 -20.21 4.20
C LEU A 117 8.33 -21.53 4.62
N THR A 118 8.56 -21.90 5.87
CA THR A 118 7.94 -23.07 6.49
C THR A 118 7.40 -22.74 7.87
N THR A 119 6.33 -23.41 8.26
CA THR A 119 5.82 -23.43 9.63
C THR A 119 6.82 -24.12 10.58
N SER A 120 6.58 -24.05 11.89
CA SER A 120 7.39 -24.73 12.91
C SER A 120 7.43 -26.25 12.76
N ASP A 121 6.43 -26.86 12.12
CA ASP A 121 6.36 -28.29 11.79
C ASP A 121 6.87 -28.61 10.37
N ASN A 122 7.64 -27.70 9.76
CA ASN A 122 8.27 -27.83 8.43
C ASN A 122 7.27 -28.01 7.27
N LYS A 123 6.05 -27.49 7.37
CA LYS A 123 5.11 -27.44 6.25
C LYS A 123 5.30 -26.15 5.45
N PRO A 124 5.01 -26.14 4.13
CA PRO A 124 5.05 -24.92 3.34
C PRO A 124 4.11 -23.85 3.92
N LEU A 125 4.66 -22.68 4.25
CA LEU A 125 3.88 -21.54 4.74
C LEU A 125 3.36 -20.73 3.56
N GLN A 126 2.12 -20.25 3.65
CA GLN A 126 1.48 -19.46 2.58
C GLN A 126 1.46 -17.97 2.96
N PRO A 127 2.48 -17.17 2.58
CA PRO A 127 2.48 -15.74 2.83
C PRO A 127 1.46 -15.02 1.91
N ARG A 128 1.02 -13.83 2.29
CA ARG A 128 -0.08 -13.12 1.62
C ARG A 128 0.32 -11.73 1.14
N PHE A 129 0.23 -10.72 1.99
CA PHE A 129 0.50 -9.33 1.64
C PHE A 129 1.71 -8.82 2.41
N ALA A 130 2.37 -7.80 1.88
CA ALA A 130 3.50 -7.16 2.53
C ALA A 130 3.41 -5.63 2.54
N THR A 131 3.84 -5.03 3.64
CA THR A 131 4.04 -3.58 3.80
C THR A 131 5.41 -3.33 4.42
N ALA A 132 5.88 -2.09 4.46
CA ALA A 132 7.19 -1.75 5.00
C ALA A 132 7.19 -0.46 5.81
N GLY A 133 8.13 -0.38 6.75
CA GLY A 133 8.28 0.74 7.66
C GLY A 133 9.48 0.57 8.58
N ASP A 134 10.12 1.68 8.95
CA ASP A 134 11.23 1.73 9.92
C ASP A 134 12.38 0.75 9.66
N GLY A 135 12.73 0.49 8.39
CA GLY A 135 13.80 -0.44 8.03
C GLY A 135 13.37 -1.91 7.99
N PHE A 136 12.07 -2.20 8.11
CA PHE A 136 11.52 -3.55 8.11
C PHE A 136 10.47 -3.74 7.01
N VAL A 137 10.32 -4.99 6.59
CA VAL A 137 9.17 -5.46 5.82
C VAL A 137 8.33 -6.34 6.73
N PHE A 138 7.03 -6.11 6.75
CA PHE A 138 6.05 -6.90 7.48
C PHE A 138 5.20 -7.66 6.48
N PHE A 139 4.92 -8.93 6.73
CA PHE A 139 4.06 -9.70 5.84
C PHE A 139 3.12 -10.63 6.61
N THR A 140 1.91 -10.80 6.07
CA THR A 140 0.91 -11.73 6.58
C THR A 140 1.12 -13.13 6.03
N ALA A 141 0.66 -14.14 6.76
CA ALA A 141 0.60 -15.52 6.26
C ALA A 141 -0.62 -16.27 6.82
N TYR A 142 -1.12 -17.25 6.06
CA TYR A 142 -2.31 -18.01 6.42
C TYR A 142 -2.17 -18.93 7.65
N ASP A 143 -0.99 -19.02 8.27
CA ASP A 143 -0.84 -19.60 9.62
C ASP A 143 -1.31 -18.66 10.73
N GLY A 144 -1.86 -17.51 10.36
CA GLY A 144 -2.42 -16.53 11.26
C GLY A 144 -1.39 -15.57 11.84
N THR A 145 -0.24 -15.41 11.17
CA THR A 145 0.86 -14.58 11.66
C THR A 145 1.12 -13.33 10.82
N VAL A 146 1.70 -12.33 11.48
CA VAL A 146 2.51 -11.30 10.82
C VAL A 146 3.98 -11.53 11.18
N SER A 147 4.82 -11.60 10.16
CA SER A 147 6.27 -11.74 10.30
C SER A 147 6.97 -10.43 10.00
N LYS A 148 8.09 -10.18 10.69
CA LYS A 148 8.94 -9.00 10.56
C LYS A 148 10.30 -9.41 9.98
N LEU A 149 10.63 -8.84 8.83
CA LEU A 149 11.87 -9.04 8.10
C LEU A 149 12.72 -7.77 8.20
N ASP A 150 13.97 -7.92 8.64
CA ASP A 150 14.94 -6.84 8.70
C ASP A 150 15.61 -6.64 7.33
N THR A 151 15.52 -5.42 6.79
CA THR A 151 15.93 -5.13 5.41
C THR A 151 17.45 -5.07 5.21
N LEU A 152 18.23 -4.96 6.29
CA LEU A 152 19.69 -4.94 6.29
C LEU A 152 20.25 -6.34 6.40
N SER A 153 19.84 -7.10 7.42
CA SER A 153 20.28 -8.48 7.60
C SER A 153 19.60 -9.45 6.62
N GLN A 154 18.45 -9.05 6.05
CA GLN A 154 17.61 -9.86 5.17
C GLN A 154 17.08 -11.13 5.84
N GLU A 155 16.91 -11.10 7.16
CA GLU A 155 16.38 -12.21 7.93
C GLU A 155 15.02 -11.87 8.54
N ILE A 156 14.20 -12.90 8.74
CA ILE A 156 12.99 -12.81 9.56
C ILE A 156 13.45 -12.80 11.02
N VAL A 157 13.20 -11.69 11.71
CA VAL A 157 13.70 -11.47 13.08
C VAL A 157 12.67 -11.77 14.17
N SER A 158 11.39 -11.83 13.80
CA SER A 158 10.28 -12.09 14.74
C SER A 158 8.96 -12.29 14.00
N SER A 159 7.99 -12.94 14.64
CA SER A 159 6.61 -13.04 14.17
C SER A 159 5.64 -12.99 15.36
N VAL A 160 4.37 -12.70 15.07
CA VAL A 160 3.28 -12.65 16.06
C VAL A 160 1.99 -13.21 15.47
N ASN A 161 1.22 -13.94 16.28
CA ASN A 161 -0.10 -14.40 15.89
C ASN A 161 -1.11 -13.24 15.97
N VAL A 162 -1.91 -13.07 14.93
CA VAL A 162 -2.88 -11.97 14.79
C VAL A 162 -4.32 -12.46 14.66
N GLY A 163 -4.54 -13.69 14.19
CA GLY A 163 -5.87 -14.26 13.96
C GLY A 163 -5.93 -15.03 12.63
N ASP A 164 -7.07 -15.65 12.36
CA ASP A 164 -7.22 -16.56 11.22
C ASP A 164 -7.34 -15.81 9.87
N TYR A 165 -6.63 -16.30 8.85
CA TYR A 165 -6.62 -15.75 7.48
C TYR A 165 -6.35 -14.23 7.41
N PRO A 166 -5.17 -13.78 7.88
CA PRO A 166 -4.77 -12.39 7.74
C PRO A 166 -4.49 -12.07 6.26
N GLU A 167 -5.01 -10.94 5.80
CA GLU A 167 -4.94 -10.52 4.39
C GLU A 167 -4.16 -9.20 4.26
N GLY A 168 -4.79 -8.14 3.74
CA GLY A 168 -4.15 -6.85 3.52
C GLY A 168 -3.67 -6.22 4.83
N LEU A 169 -2.52 -5.55 4.76
CA LEU A 169 -1.93 -4.85 5.89
C LEU A 169 -1.35 -3.50 5.50
N SER A 170 -1.34 -2.57 6.45
CA SER A 170 -0.71 -1.27 6.33
C SER A 170 0.13 -0.95 7.57
N TYR A 171 1.14 -0.10 7.39
CA TYR A 171 2.02 0.36 8.46
C TYR A 171 1.89 1.87 8.64
N THR A 172 1.56 2.32 9.85
CA THR A 172 1.54 3.74 10.20
C THR A 172 1.80 3.94 11.68
N LYS A 173 2.51 5.00 12.04
CA LYS A 173 2.80 5.41 13.43
C LYS A 173 3.34 4.27 14.32
N GLY A 174 4.28 3.47 13.80
CA GLY A 174 4.88 2.36 14.57
C GLY A 174 3.96 1.15 14.76
N LYS A 175 2.81 1.12 14.10
CA LYS A 175 1.83 0.03 14.21
C LYS A 175 1.51 -0.58 12.85
N ILE A 176 1.21 -1.87 12.87
CA ILE A 176 0.76 -2.64 11.71
C ILE A 176 -0.72 -2.91 11.90
N PHE A 177 -1.53 -2.55 10.92
CA PHE A 177 -2.97 -2.81 10.89
C PHE A 177 -3.23 -3.92 9.89
N VAL A 178 -3.84 -5.01 10.33
CA VAL A 178 -3.95 -6.26 9.58
C VAL A 178 -5.42 -6.67 9.46
N ASN A 179 -5.92 -6.76 8.24
CA ASN A 179 -7.27 -7.24 7.99
C ASN A 179 -7.36 -8.74 8.32
N ILE A 180 -8.26 -9.12 9.22
CA ILE A 180 -8.51 -10.51 9.59
C ILE A 180 -9.79 -10.96 8.90
N SER A 181 -9.63 -11.51 7.70
CA SER A 181 -10.78 -11.89 6.86
C SER A 181 -11.57 -13.06 7.42
N GLY A 182 -10.93 -13.92 8.22
CA GLY A 182 -11.53 -15.17 8.71
C GLY A 182 -12.11 -16.02 7.57
N TYR A 183 -11.50 -15.96 6.37
CA TYR A 183 -12.00 -16.58 5.14
C TYR A 183 -13.45 -16.18 4.80
N GLY A 184 -13.74 -14.88 4.93
CA GLY A 184 -15.07 -14.30 4.69
C GLY A 184 -15.92 -14.09 5.94
N MET A 185 -15.55 -14.72 7.07
CA MET A 185 -16.35 -14.70 8.30
C MET A 185 -15.80 -13.77 9.38
N GLY A 186 -14.59 -13.21 9.17
CA GLY A 186 -13.94 -12.30 10.09
C GLY A 186 -14.51 -10.89 10.01
N ASN A 187 -14.31 -10.11 11.07
CA ASN A 187 -14.81 -8.73 11.19
C ASN A 187 -13.87 -7.87 12.04
N THR A 188 -12.57 -8.17 12.01
CA THR A 188 -11.58 -7.44 12.80
C THR A 188 -10.39 -6.97 11.98
N VAL A 189 -9.80 -5.87 12.43
CA VAL A 189 -8.45 -5.45 12.07
C VAL A 189 -7.56 -5.60 13.30
N ALA A 190 -6.59 -6.51 13.23
CA ALA A 190 -5.62 -6.68 14.30
C ALA A 190 -4.57 -5.56 14.25
N VAL A 191 -4.23 -5.01 15.41
CA VAL A 191 -3.19 -3.98 15.55
C VAL A 191 -1.97 -4.57 16.24
N VAL A 192 -0.80 -4.45 15.62
CA VAL A 192 0.47 -4.93 16.15
C VAL A 192 1.41 -3.76 16.38
N ASP A 193 2.02 -3.66 17.57
CA ASP A 193 3.16 -2.78 17.79
C ASP A 193 4.36 -3.33 17.01
N ALA A 194 4.86 -2.56 16.04
CA ALA A 194 5.89 -3.02 15.12
C ALA A 194 7.28 -3.17 15.78
N LYS A 195 7.51 -2.49 16.90
CA LYS A 195 8.78 -2.55 17.61
C LYS A 195 8.86 -3.80 18.46
N THR A 196 7.83 -4.08 19.25
CA THR A 196 7.77 -5.23 20.17
C THR A 196 7.23 -6.49 19.50
N MET A 197 6.58 -6.36 18.33
CA MET A 197 5.84 -7.43 17.65
C MET A 197 4.82 -8.09 18.58
N THR A 198 4.03 -7.25 19.25
CA THR A 198 2.92 -7.69 20.11
C THR A 198 1.60 -7.21 19.54
N LYS A 199 0.60 -8.08 19.44
CA LYS A 199 -0.78 -7.66 19.15
C LYS A 199 -1.31 -6.84 20.34
N VAL A 200 -1.78 -5.63 20.05
CA VAL A 200 -2.24 -4.66 21.06
C VAL A 200 -3.75 -4.42 21.03
N GLU A 201 -4.43 -4.73 19.92
CA GLU A 201 -5.87 -4.54 19.77
C GLU A 201 -6.45 -5.43 18.66
N ASP A 202 -7.75 -5.73 18.76
CA ASP A 202 -8.58 -6.25 17.67
C ASP A 202 -9.75 -5.26 17.43
N ILE A 203 -9.62 -4.43 16.41
CA ILE A 203 -10.62 -3.40 16.08
C ILE A 203 -11.78 -4.04 15.33
N THR A 204 -13.00 -3.94 15.85
CA THR A 204 -14.19 -4.40 15.12
C THR A 204 -14.48 -3.50 13.92
N VAL A 205 -14.65 -4.12 12.75
CA VAL A 205 -15.00 -3.49 11.47
C VAL A 205 -16.17 -4.25 10.82
N LEU A 206 -16.58 -3.88 9.60
CA LEU A 206 -17.61 -4.63 8.88
C LEU A 206 -17.09 -6.00 8.44
N LEU A 207 -18.02 -6.91 8.18
CA LEU A 207 -17.75 -8.30 7.80
C LEU A 207 -16.81 -8.38 6.58
N ASN A 208 -15.87 -9.32 6.64
CA ASN A 208 -14.93 -9.68 5.59
C ASN A 208 -13.96 -8.55 5.20
N PRO A 209 -13.18 -7.97 6.15
CA PRO A 209 -12.07 -7.09 5.80
C PRO A 209 -11.03 -7.89 5.00
N TYR A 210 -10.75 -7.45 3.77
CA TYR A 210 -10.04 -8.30 2.80
C TYR A 210 -8.70 -7.71 2.36
N THR A 211 -8.49 -7.48 1.06
CA THR A 211 -7.17 -7.11 0.52
C THR A 211 -6.82 -5.63 0.67
N GLN A 212 -7.80 -4.74 0.73
CA GLN A 212 -7.55 -3.30 0.74
C GLN A 212 -7.17 -2.84 2.16
N SER A 213 -5.96 -2.34 2.31
CA SER A 213 -5.46 -1.67 3.51
C SER A 213 -4.40 -0.65 3.10
N ILE A 214 -4.74 0.64 3.10
CA ILE A 214 -3.85 1.72 2.70
C ILE A 214 -3.78 2.80 3.79
N VAL A 215 -2.69 3.54 3.83
CA VAL A 215 -2.60 4.74 4.67
C VAL A 215 -2.95 5.95 3.81
N GLY A 216 -3.97 6.70 4.21
CA GLY A 216 -4.34 7.94 3.53
C GLY A 216 -3.34 9.06 3.79
N SER A 217 -3.42 10.12 3.00
CA SER A 217 -2.59 11.32 3.15
C SER A 217 -2.82 12.05 4.49
N ASP A 218 -3.93 11.77 5.16
CA ASP A 218 -4.26 12.21 6.53
C ASP A 218 -3.64 11.34 7.64
N GLY A 219 -2.94 10.26 7.27
CA GLY A 219 -2.33 9.29 8.17
C GLY A 219 -3.30 8.26 8.75
N PHE A 220 -4.57 8.26 8.34
CA PHE A 220 -5.55 7.26 8.75
C PHE A 220 -5.39 5.98 7.94
N VAL A 221 -5.86 4.86 8.48
CA VAL A 221 -5.87 3.59 7.77
C VAL A 221 -7.23 3.42 7.09
N TYR A 222 -7.23 3.16 5.80
CA TYR A 222 -8.42 2.90 5.01
C TYR A 222 -8.44 1.43 4.62
N ILE A 223 -9.54 0.75 4.93
CA ILE A 223 -9.76 -0.66 4.58
C ILE A 223 -11.05 -0.82 3.78
N VAL A 224 -11.18 -1.94 3.08
CA VAL A 224 -12.45 -2.36 2.49
C VAL A 224 -12.85 -3.71 3.05
N SER A 225 -14.07 -3.76 3.58
CA SER A 225 -14.77 -4.97 3.95
C SER A 225 -15.70 -5.39 2.83
N ASN A 226 -15.61 -6.62 2.37
CA ASN A 226 -16.39 -7.15 1.23
C ASN A 226 -17.83 -7.52 1.60
N GLY A 227 -18.19 -7.48 2.87
CA GLY A 227 -19.53 -7.81 3.34
C GLY A 227 -19.86 -9.31 3.16
N ASN A 228 -21.14 -9.60 2.93
CA ASN A 228 -21.66 -10.97 2.83
C ASN A 228 -22.12 -11.35 1.41
N TYR A 229 -21.60 -10.67 0.38
CA TYR A 229 -22.05 -10.86 -1.01
C TYR A 229 -23.56 -10.62 -1.12
N ALA A 230 -23.98 -9.40 -0.79
CA ALA A 230 -25.36 -8.94 -0.91
C ALA A 230 -25.96 -9.32 -2.27
N GLY A 231 -27.20 -9.83 -2.27
CA GLY A 231 -27.87 -10.38 -3.45
C GLY A 231 -27.64 -11.88 -3.69
N SER A 232 -26.82 -12.55 -2.88
CA SER A 232 -26.63 -14.00 -2.96
C SER A 232 -27.93 -14.78 -2.71
N GLU A 233 -28.05 -15.94 -3.36
CA GLU A 233 -29.22 -16.81 -3.21
C GLU A 233 -29.40 -17.23 -1.75
N GLY A 234 -30.60 -16.99 -1.19
CA GLY A 234 -30.94 -17.33 0.19
C GLY A 234 -30.57 -16.26 1.23
N LEU A 235 -30.07 -15.10 0.81
CA LEU A 235 -29.84 -13.95 1.67
C LEU A 235 -30.96 -12.90 1.46
N GLU A 236 -31.61 -12.51 2.55
CA GLU A 236 -32.67 -11.49 2.53
C GLU A 236 -32.08 -10.08 2.50
N GLU A 237 -32.77 -9.13 1.87
CA GLU A 237 -32.26 -7.76 1.67
C GLU A 237 -31.98 -7.03 2.99
N GLU A 238 -32.74 -7.33 4.04
CA GLU A 238 -32.53 -6.77 5.38
C GLU A 238 -31.21 -7.22 6.05
N ASP A 239 -30.63 -8.33 5.58
CA ASP A 239 -29.37 -8.88 6.07
C ASP A 239 -28.17 -8.48 5.20
N TYR A 240 -28.36 -7.67 4.15
CA TYR A 240 -27.28 -7.30 3.23
C TYR A 240 -26.20 -6.46 3.92
N ILE A 241 -24.96 -6.91 3.77
CA ILE A 241 -23.75 -6.16 4.13
C ILE A 241 -23.02 -5.91 2.82
N TYR A 242 -23.00 -4.66 2.38
CA TYR A 242 -22.33 -4.24 1.15
C TYR A 242 -20.83 -4.06 1.33
N GLY A 243 -20.10 -4.23 0.23
CA GLY A 243 -18.70 -3.84 0.13
C GLY A 243 -18.51 -2.38 0.54
N THR A 244 -17.74 -2.11 1.59
CA THR A 244 -17.70 -0.79 2.24
C THR A 244 -16.28 -0.40 2.63
N MET A 245 -15.88 0.81 2.23
CA MET A 245 -14.67 1.46 2.71
C MET A 245 -14.90 2.04 4.10
N GLN A 246 -13.95 1.78 4.99
CA GLN A 246 -13.93 2.31 6.35
C GLN A 246 -12.59 2.99 6.61
N ARG A 247 -12.60 4.06 7.42
CA ARG A 247 -11.36 4.66 7.94
C ARG A 247 -11.19 4.37 9.43
N ILE A 248 -9.95 4.16 9.83
CA ILE A 248 -9.54 3.86 11.20
C ILE A 248 -8.54 4.94 11.62
N ASN A 249 -8.83 5.60 12.73
CA ASN A 249 -7.87 6.50 13.37
C ASN A 249 -6.79 5.66 14.09
N PRO A 250 -5.50 5.75 13.71
CA PRO A 250 -4.45 4.90 14.27
C PRO A 250 -4.05 5.24 15.73
N ASP A 251 -4.55 6.36 16.27
CA ASP A 251 -4.30 6.80 17.64
C ASP A 251 -5.43 6.41 18.58
N THR A 252 -6.68 6.43 18.10
CA THR A 252 -7.88 6.17 18.92
C THR A 252 -8.58 4.85 18.60
N TYR A 253 -8.20 4.20 17.50
CA TYR A 253 -8.84 3.00 16.94
C TYR A 253 -10.33 3.18 16.60
N GLN A 254 -10.79 4.42 16.55
CA GLN A 254 -12.16 4.73 16.12
C GLN A 254 -12.31 4.40 14.63
N VAL A 255 -13.39 3.68 14.32
CA VAL A 255 -13.78 3.29 12.97
C VAL A 255 -14.92 4.19 12.49
N GLU A 256 -14.86 4.59 11.23
CA GLU A 256 -15.93 5.28 10.53
C GLU A 256 -16.17 4.63 9.17
N GLU A 257 -17.42 4.31 8.88
CA GLU A 257 -17.87 3.84 7.57
C GLU A 257 -18.06 5.04 6.63
N LEU A 258 -17.53 4.96 5.42
CA LEU A 258 -17.49 6.12 4.51
C LEU A 258 -18.42 5.96 3.32
N CYS A 259 -18.16 4.98 2.45
CA CYS A 259 -18.97 4.73 1.26
C CYS A 259 -18.76 3.30 0.77
N ASN A 260 -19.63 2.83 -0.14
CA ASN A 260 -19.44 1.52 -0.74
C ASN A 260 -18.21 1.47 -1.66
N ALA A 261 -17.45 0.38 -1.59
CA ALA A 261 -16.20 0.21 -2.33
C ALA A 261 -15.83 -1.27 -2.49
N SER A 262 -15.05 -1.57 -3.53
CA SER A 262 -14.37 -2.85 -3.73
C SER A 262 -12.85 -2.67 -3.83
N TYR A 263 -12.40 -1.63 -4.54
CA TYR A 263 -11.00 -1.23 -4.65
C TYR A 263 -10.86 0.26 -4.43
N ILE A 264 -9.77 0.68 -3.76
CA ILE A 264 -9.53 2.07 -3.38
C ILE A 264 -8.11 2.50 -3.70
N ALA A 265 -7.95 3.77 -4.10
CA ALA A 265 -6.64 4.41 -4.27
C ALA A 265 -6.69 5.87 -3.79
N ASN A 266 -5.78 6.27 -2.91
CA ASN A 266 -5.76 7.62 -2.30
C ASN A 266 -4.77 8.55 -3.00
N ASN A 267 -5.20 9.78 -3.26
CA ASN A 267 -4.31 10.91 -3.55
C ASN A 267 -4.84 12.15 -2.81
N GLY A 268 -4.10 12.62 -1.79
CA GLY A 268 -4.54 13.73 -0.95
C GLY A 268 -5.87 13.46 -0.26
N ASP A 269 -6.82 14.37 -0.43
CA ASP A 269 -8.19 14.27 0.12
C ASP A 269 -9.15 13.47 -0.77
N LYS A 270 -8.67 12.87 -1.87
CA LYS A 270 -9.49 12.09 -2.80
C LYS A 270 -9.25 10.61 -2.63
N MET A 271 -10.34 9.85 -2.67
CA MET A 271 -10.30 8.41 -2.86
C MET A 271 -10.91 8.07 -4.21
N TYR A 272 -10.14 7.44 -5.08
CA TYR A 272 -10.62 6.85 -6.32
C TYR A 272 -11.13 5.45 -6.04
N ILE A 273 -12.37 5.17 -6.46
CA ILE A 273 -13.09 3.97 -6.04
C ILE A 273 -13.64 3.23 -7.25
N LEU A 274 -13.40 1.92 -7.27
CA LEU A 274 -14.22 0.96 -8.00
C LEU A 274 -15.12 0.26 -7.00
N TYR A 275 -16.43 0.29 -7.28
CA TYR A 275 -17.41 -0.46 -6.51
C TYR A 275 -18.20 -1.36 -7.45
N SER A 276 -18.32 -2.63 -7.07
CA SER A 276 -19.20 -3.61 -7.71
C SER A 276 -19.60 -4.68 -6.69
N GLU A 277 -20.84 -5.16 -6.80
CA GLU A 277 -21.34 -6.30 -6.05
C GLU A 277 -21.53 -7.47 -7.01
N PHE A 278 -21.06 -8.66 -6.64
CA PHE A 278 -21.08 -9.81 -7.54
C PHE A 278 -22.51 -10.20 -7.97
N HIS A 279 -23.47 -10.14 -7.05
CA HIS A 279 -24.87 -10.48 -7.32
C HIS A 279 -25.77 -9.27 -7.62
N LEU A 280 -25.24 -8.04 -7.54
CA LEU A 280 -25.97 -6.78 -7.77
C LEU A 280 -25.17 -5.88 -8.73
N PRO A 281 -24.92 -6.31 -9.98
CA PRO A 281 -24.05 -5.61 -10.93
C PRO A 281 -24.56 -4.21 -11.30
N GLU A 282 -25.85 -3.93 -11.14
CA GLU A 282 -26.45 -2.61 -11.36
C GLU A 282 -25.97 -1.54 -10.38
N ARG A 283 -25.37 -1.93 -9.25
CA ARG A 283 -24.77 -1.00 -8.28
C ARG A 283 -23.37 -0.52 -8.68
N ALA A 284 -22.81 -1.09 -9.75
CA ALA A 284 -21.42 -0.88 -10.10
C ALA A 284 -21.14 0.56 -10.55
N LYS A 285 -20.08 1.17 -10.01
CA LYS A 285 -19.68 2.55 -10.28
C LYS A 285 -18.18 2.76 -10.14
N CYS A 286 -17.66 3.72 -10.91
CA CYS A 286 -16.31 4.25 -10.75
C CYS A 286 -16.39 5.75 -10.44
N PHE A 287 -15.91 6.16 -9.27
CA PHE A 287 -16.13 7.50 -8.75
C PHE A 287 -14.99 7.98 -7.88
N VAL A 288 -14.93 9.29 -7.67
CA VAL A 288 -14.07 9.95 -6.69
C VAL A 288 -14.90 10.29 -5.46
N TYR A 289 -14.44 9.88 -4.29
CA TYR A 289 -14.95 10.28 -2.99
C TYR A 289 -14.05 11.36 -2.39
N ASP A 290 -14.60 12.53 -2.10
CA ASP A 290 -13.90 13.59 -1.34
C ASP A 290 -13.99 13.28 0.15
N ILE A 291 -12.85 13.02 0.79
CA ILE A 291 -12.74 12.61 2.20
C ILE A 291 -13.21 13.71 3.15
N LYS A 292 -13.11 14.99 2.77
CA LYS A 292 -13.46 16.13 3.61
C LYS A 292 -14.95 16.45 3.53
N THR A 293 -15.53 16.37 2.34
CA THR A 293 -16.93 16.75 2.10
C THR A 293 -17.88 15.56 2.00
N SER A 294 -17.36 14.34 2.02
CA SER A 294 -18.09 13.09 1.78
C SER A 294 -18.85 13.06 0.45
N LYS A 295 -18.35 13.82 -0.55
CA LYS A 295 -19.03 13.97 -1.84
C LYS A 295 -18.54 12.89 -2.80
N GLU A 296 -19.47 12.16 -3.39
CA GLU A 296 -19.21 11.27 -4.52
C GLU A 296 -19.38 12.01 -5.84
N THR A 297 -18.42 11.87 -6.75
CA THR A 297 -18.51 12.38 -8.13
C THR A 297 -18.11 11.27 -9.10
N GLU A 298 -18.95 10.98 -10.09
CA GLU A 298 -18.61 10.02 -11.15
C GLU A 298 -17.25 10.38 -11.76
N PHE A 299 -16.36 9.38 -11.88
CA PHE A 299 -15.02 9.57 -12.42
C PHE A 299 -14.98 9.17 -13.89
N VAL A 300 -15.35 7.92 -14.17
CA VAL A 300 -15.53 7.36 -15.51
C VAL A 300 -16.76 6.48 -15.51
N LYS A 301 -17.37 6.28 -16.68
CA LYS A 301 -18.48 5.34 -16.80
C LYS A 301 -17.97 3.94 -16.57
N PHE A 302 -18.57 3.23 -15.61
CA PHE A 302 -18.16 1.86 -15.29
C PHE A 302 -18.26 0.92 -16.49
N SER A 303 -19.26 1.13 -17.37
CA SER A 303 -19.45 0.36 -18.62
C SER A 303 -18.29 0.47 -19.61
N ASP A 304 -17.43 1.49 -19.48
CA ASP A 304 -16.26 1.67 -20.35
C ASP A 304 -15.08 0.79 -19.89
N ILE A 305 -15.22 0.11 -18.75
CA ILE A 305 -14.26 -0.85 -18.20
C ILE A 305 -14.94 -2.23 -18.14
N PRO A 306 -14.66 -3.14 -19.09
CA PRO A 306 -15.42 -4.39 -19.19
C PRO A 306 -15.29 -5.34 -17.97
N ASN A 307 -14.08 -5.45 -17.41
CA ASN A 307 -13.79 -6.38 -16.30
C ASN A 307 -12.93 -5.66 -15.24
N PRO A 308 -13.43 -4.64 -14.54
CA PRO A 308 -12.63 -3.88 -13.58
C PRO A 308 -12.20 -4.76 -12.40
N GLY A 309 -10.91 -4.76 -12.08
CA GLY A 309 -10.35 -5.61 -11.04
C GLY A 309 -9.25 -4.97 -10.21
N GLY A 310 -9.11 -3.66 -10.30
CA GLY A 310 -8.21 -2.88 -9.45
C GLY A 310 -8.08 -1.44 -9.90
N ILE A 311 -7.69 -0.57 -8.98
CA ILE A 311 -7.47 0.85 -9.23
C ILE A 311 -6.20 1.28 -8.50
N ALA A 312 -5.40 2.14 -9.14
CA ALA A 312 -4.25 2.77 -8.54
C ALA A 312 -4.19 4.23 -9.03
N VAL A 313 -3.55 5.10 -8.26
CA VAL A 313 -3.35 6.51 -8.63
C VAL A 313 -1.88 6.86 -8.47
N ASP A 314 -1.33 7.49 -9.49
CA ASP A 314 0.02 8.04 -9.45
C ASP A 314 0.06 9.16 -8.39
N PRO A 315 0.96 9.10 -7.39
CA PRO A 315 1.01 10.07 -6.31
C PRO A 315 1.36 11.49 -6.80
N GLU A 316 2.13 11.64 -7.87
CA GLU A 316 2.64 12.93 -8.34
C GLU A 316 1.77 13.54 -9.44
N THR A 317 1.34 12.73 -10.41
CA THR A 317 0.57 13.22 -11.56
C THR A 317 -0.94 13.19 -11.35
N GLU A 318 -1.40 12.38 -10.39
CA GLU A 318 -2.82 12.06 -10.17
C GLU A 318 -3.47 11.36 -11.38
N ASP A 319 -2.66 10.78 -12.27
CA ASP A 319 -3.16 9.84 -13.28
C ASP A 319 -3.69 8.57 -12.60
N VAL A 320 -4.83 8.09 -13.08
CA VAL A 320 -5.56 6.95 -12.51
C VAL A 320 -5.47 5.76 -13.44
N TYR A 321 -5.03 4.63 -12.88
CA TYR A 321 -4.79 3.38 -13.57
C TYR A 321 -5.85 2.39 -13.13
N ILE A 322 -6.69 1.96 -14.07
CA ILE A 322 -7.76 1.00 -13.82
C ILE A 322 -7.41 -0.31 -14.52
N ILE A 323 -7.32 -1.38 -13.74
CA ILE A 323 -7.01 -2.72 -14.24
C ILE A 323 -8.28 -3.34 -14.81
N ASN A 324 -8.22 -3.76 -16.07
CA ASN A 324 -9.20 -4.58 -16.75
C ASN A 324 -8.70 -6.04 -16.81
N GLN A 325 -9.42 -6.93 -16.13
CA GLN A 325 -9.06 -8.32 -15.89
C GLN A 325 -9.99 -9.32 -16.62
N PRO A 326 -9.95 -9.42 -17.96
CA PRO A 326 -10.73 -10.43 -18.66
C PRO A 326 -10.28 -11.84 -18.25
N TYR A 327 -11.24 -12.75 -18.07
CA TYR A 327 -10.93 -14.14 -17.76
C TYR A 327 -10.24 -14.84 -18.94
N GLY A 328 -9.13 -15.53 -18.67
CA GLY A 328 -8.43 -16.37 -19.65
C GLY A 328 -7.64 -15.61 -20.73
N ALA A 329 -7.38 -14.31 -20.53
CA ALA A 329 -6.57 -13.49 -21.41
C ALA A 329 -5.55 -12.66 -20.60
N LEU A 330 -4.64 -12.00 -21.31
CA LEU A 330 -3.81 -10.96 -20.72
C LEU A 330 -4.70 -9.77 -20.31
N ASN A 331 -4.29 -9.10 -19.24
CA ASN A 331 -5.02 -7.95 -18.74
C ASN A 331 -4.64 -6.69 -19.51
N ASP A 332 -5.51 -5.68 -19.43
CA ASP A 332 -5.19 -4.32 -19.85
C ASP A 332 -5.20 -3.40 -18.64
N VAL A 333 -4.44 -2.32 -18.69
CA VAL A 333 -4.56 -1.21 -17.75
C VAL A 333 -4.94 0.04 -18.53
N TYR A 334 -6.09 0.62 -18.17
CA TYR A 334 -6.56 1.89 -18.72
C TYR A 334 -6.03 3.05 -17.88
N VAL A 335 -5.45 4.04 -18.54
CA VAL A 335 -4.88 5.22 -17.88
C VAL A 335 -5.75 6.43 -18.17
N TYR A 336 -6.18 7.10 -17.11
CA TYR A 336 -7.01 8.30 -17.16
C TYR A 336 -6.27 9.45 -16.48
N ASP A 337 -6.49 10.68 -16.94
CA ASP A 337 -6.09 11.85 -16.15
C ASP A 337 -7.00 12.01 -14.91
N LYS A 338 -6.62 12.93 -14.01
CA LYS A 338 -7.40 13.24 -12.80
C LYS A 338 -8.84 13.71 -13.03
N ASN A 339 -9.22 14.05 -14.26
CA ASN A 339 -10.56 14.48 -14.63
C ASN A 339 -11.38 13.36 -15.29
N GLY A 340 -10.82 12.15 -15.43
CA GLY A 340 -11.49 11.01 -16.04
C GLY A 340 -11.34 10.95 -17.56
N ASN A 341 -10.46 11.75 -18.17
CA ASN A 341 -10.18 11.64 -19.60
C ASN A 341 -9.21 10.50 -19.86
N LYS A 342 -9.57 9.55 -20.74
CA LYS A 342 -8.67 8.45 -21.12
C LYS A 342 -7.43 9.01 -21.82
N LYS A 343 -6.25 8.72 -21.28
CA LYS A 343 -4.95 9.09 -21.84
C LYS A 343 -4.40 7.98 -22.74
N SER A 344 -4.39 6.76 -22.23
CA SER A 344 -3.76 5.62 -22.90
C SER A 344 -4.28 4.29 -22.35
N GLN A 345 -3.73 3.21 -22.88
CA GLN A 345 -3.88 1.87 -22.34
C GLN A 345 -2.62 1.06 -22.66
N PHE A 346 -2.31 0.08 -21.83
CA PHE A 346 -1.23 -0.87 -22.09
C PHE A 346 -1.61 -2.28 -21.63
N GLU A 347 -1.06 -3.28 -22.31
CA GLU A 347 -1.22 -4.69 -21.95
C GLU A 347 -0.35 -5.03 -20.74
N ALA A 348 -0.93 -5.75 -19.80
CA ALA A 348 -0.28 -6.29 -18.61
C ALA A 348 -0.30 -7.83 -18.65
N GLY A 349 0.30 -8.46 -17.65
CA GLY A 349 0.36 -9.92 -17.56
C GLY A 349 -0.97 -10.57 -17.18
N GLN A 350 -0.89 -11.86 -16.86
CA GLN A 350 -2.06 -12.63 -16.44
C GLN A 350 -2.47 -12.25 -15.01
N TYR A 351 -3.76 -11.93 -14.82
CA TYR A 351 -4.35 -11.63 -13.52
C TYR A 351 -3.56 -10.58 -12.71
N THR A 352 -3.39 -9.39 -13.29
CA THR A 352 -2.80 -8.20 -12.67
C THR A 352 -3.61 -7.74 -11.46
N THR A 353 -3.04 -7.69 -10.26
CA THR A 353 -3.77 -7.30 -9.04
C THR A 353 -3.28 -5.99 -8.42
N GLY A 354 -2.12 -5.48 -8.87
CA GLY A 354 -1.51 -4.33 -8.23
C GLY A 354 -0.58 -3.54 -9.13
N ILE A 355 -0.42 -2.26 -8.77
CA ILE A 355 0.51 -1.31 -9.36
C ILE A 355 1.26 -0.64 -8.21
N ARG A 356 2.59 -0.51 -8.31
CA ARG A 356 3.45 0.15 -7.31
C ARG A 356 4.30 1.21 -7.99
N PHE A 357 3.92 2.48 -7.82
CA PHE A 357 4.65 3.60 -8.41
C PHE A 357 6.02 3.79 -7.76
N VAL A 358 6.98 4.24 -8.57
CA VAL A 358 8.32 4.63 -8.13
C VAL A 358 8.48 6.11 -8.39
N THR A 359 8.78 6.85 -7.33
CA THR A 359 9.07 8.28 -7.37
C THR A 359 10.53 8.56 -7.03
N GLU A 360 11.10 9.61 -7.61
CA GLU A 360 12.50 10.03 -7.43
C GLU A 360 12.67 11.53 -7.20
#